data_AF-A0A9D8V8J8-F1
#
_entry.id   AF-A0A9D8V8J8-F1
#
_cell.length_a   1.000
_cell.length_b   1.000
_cell.length_c   1.000
_cell.angle_alpha   90.00
_cell.angle_beta   90.00
_cell.angle_gamma   90.00
#
_symmetry.space_group_name_H-M   'P 1'
#
loop_
_entity.id
_entity.type
_entity.pdbx_description
1 polymer ?
#
loop_
_entity_poly.entity_id
_entity_poly.type
_entity_poly.pdbx_seq_one_letter_code
_entity_poly.pdbx_strand_id
1 'polypeptide(L)'
;MMKLNATLSLILLVVSFLLFTLVNNWLFSSARLDLTENNLFTVSEGTREIIGELEEPINLYFFFSDKVSEDLTSLRAYAGRVQEMLEEYELIAGGNIQLRVIDPEPFSEEEDEAATFGLQSVPINQAGDELYFGLAGSNALDGEEIIPFFQPDREEFLEYEVTKLIHALGTDNRPAMGIYSSLSVEPSVDPRTFQQNPGWVFRSQLEELFQIQTLETLDSGELTPLDLLLLVHPKQLSDTDLYSIDQFVMNGGKLIAFVDPMAEMDQPENPGMQMPGNNSSDINRLSQAWGVSMREGQVLGDPEYALLVGGADGRPVRHLGIVGFTPENLSQDDVVTANLEVINMSTVGILDVDLADGVIAEPLIVSSDQAGSLDAIQFQFLQNPEELLAGFAPLGESLIAAVRLSGKGKSAFPDGPPEGIDAGDHVGETDALQVVLIADSDMLSDRLWVQVQNFFGQQIASAFADNGSFVTNLVDNLSGSSALINVRSRGQYSRPFEIVEDLRRDAESQYLQSAEDLQAQLAETERQLSEIESARLEEGLFTLTPEQEEALDQFQDEKLRIRKELRDVRHQLDKDIEQLGSLLKLMNILVMPLLLTGLLLGIRVLGLARTGSRS
;
A
#
# COMPACT_ATOMS: atom_id res chain seq x y z
N MET A 1 1.55 56.33 42.22
CA MET A 1 1.93 55.45 41.10
C MET A 1 3.41 55.67 40.82
N MET A 2 4.28 54.77 41.28
CA MET A 2 5.71 54.82 40.94
C MET A 2 5.84 54.54 39.44
N LYS A 3 6.48 55.45 38.70
CA LYS A 3 6.92 55.18 37.33
C LYS A 3 7.99 54.08 37.44
N LEU A 4 7.63 52.83 37.12
CA LEU A 4 8.65 51.80 36.94
C LEU A 4 9.60 52.30 35.85
N ASN A 5 10.91 52.24 36.12
CA ASN A 5 11.91 52.45 35.09
C ASN A 5 11.66 51.46 33.94
N ALA A 6 11.79 51.92 32.69
CA ALA A 6 11.55 51.10 31.50
C ALA A 6 12.38 49.80 31.53
N THR A 7 13.60 49.87 32.05
CA THR A 7 14.48 48.72 32.28
C THR A 7 13.93 47.72 33.30
N LEU A 8 13.34 48.19 34.40
CA LEU A 8 12.73 47.30 35.41
C LEU A 8 11.47 46.61 34.85
N SER A 9 10.70 47.32 34.02
CA SER A 9 9.52 46.75 33.35
C SER A 9 9.90 45.68 32.33
N LEU A 10 10.97 45.90 31.58
CA LEU A 10 11.50 44.92 30.62
C LEU A 10 12.01 43.66 31.32
N ILE A 11 12.78 43.82 32.40
CA ILE A 11 13.27 42.69 33.20
C ILE A 11 12.09 41.89 33.78
N LEU A 12 11.08 42.57 34.33
CA LEU A 12 9.91 41.89 34.87
C LEU A 12 9.15 41.12 33.79
N LEU A 13 9.05 41.68 32.58
CA LEU A 13 8.40 41.03 31.44
C LEU A 13 9.15 39.78 30.99
N VAL A 14 10.48 39.84 30.89
CA VAL A 14 11.32 38.68 30.56
C VAL A 14 11.21 37.60 31.63
N VAL A 15 11.27 37.98 32.91
CA VAL A 15 11.14 37.02 34.03
C VAL A 15 9.74 36.39 34.05
N SER A 16 8.68 37.18 33.89
CA SER A 16 7.32 36.65 33.80
C SER A 16 7.12 35.77 32.57
N PHE A 17 7.74 36.09 31.43
CA PHE A 17 7.72 35.24 30.24
C PHE A 17 8.41 33.90 30.53
N LEU A 18 9.64 33.90 31.06
CA LEU A 18 10.35 32.67 31.42
C LEU A 18 9.59 31.82 32.43
N LEU A 19 8.97 32.45 33.44
CA LEU A 19 8.18 31.75 34.45
C LEU A 19 6.88 31.18 33.86
N PHE A 20 6.23 31.93 32.97
CA PHE A 20 5.07 31.46 32.23
C PHE A 20 5.44 30.26 31.35
N THR A 21 6.55 30.32 30.62
CA THR A 21 7.02 29.20 29.78
C THR A 21 7.31 27.95 30.62
N LEU A 22 7.97 28.10 31.77
CA LEU A 22 8.22 27.00 32.71
C LEU A 22 6.93 26.38 33.24
N VAL A 23 5.99 27.21 33.71
CA VAL A 23 4.71 26.75 34.26
C VAL A 23 3.82 26.13 33.18
N ASN A 24 3.83 26.70 31.98
CA ASN A 24 3.08 26.19 30.83
C ASN A 24 3.60 24.82 30.41
N ASN A 25 4.92 24.67 30.28
CA ASN A 25 5.53 23.38 29.97
C ASN A 25 5.27 22.34 31.06
N TRP A 26 5.20 22.73 32.33
CA TRP A 26 4.93 21.78 33.42
C TRP A 26 3.45 21.36 33.51
N LEU A 27 2.51 22.28 33.26
CA LEU A 27 1.06 22.01 33.38
C LEU A 27 0.42 21.45 32.12
N PHE A 28 0.95 21.76 30.93
CA PHE A 28 0.35 21.42 29.65
C PHE A 28 1.25 20.56 28.76
N SER A 29 2.34 19.97 29.29
CA SER A 29 3.21 19.06 28.50
C SER A 29 2.46 17.87 27.90
N SER A 30 1.40 17.40 28.56
CA SER A 30 0.57 16.28 28.11
C SER A 30 -0.66 16.70 27.29
N ALA A 31 -0.92 18.00 27.15
CA ALA A 31 -2.09 18.49 26.42
C ALA A 31 -1.66 18.97 25.03
N ARG A 32 -1.56 18.03 24.08
CA ARG A 32 -1.43 18.34 22.65
C ARG A 32 -2.82 18.36 22.04
N LEU A 33 -3.13 19.46 21.34
CA LEU A 33 -4.34 19.55 20.53
C LEU A 33 -3.88 19.59 19.09
N ASP A 34 -4.18 18.53 18.36
CA ASP A 34 -3.93 18.48 16.94
C ASP A 34 -5.02 19.24 16.19
N LEU A 35 -4.59 20.12 15.30
CA LEU A 35 -5.44 20.98 14.47
C LEU A 35 -5.32 20.65 12.99
N THR A 36 -4.56 19.60 12.65
CA THR A 36 -4.52 19.07 11.30
C THR A 36 -5.85 18.40 10.98
N GLU A 37 -6.28 18.49 9.72
CA GLU A 37 -7.59 18.00 9.24
C GLU A 37 -7.81 16.50 9.57
N ASN A 38 -6.73 15.71 9.65
CA ASN A 38 -6.74 14.27 9.92
C ASN A 38 -6.10 13.88 11.27
N ASN A 39 -5.81 14.84 12.14
CA ASN A 39 -5.06 14.66 13.38
C ASN A 39 -3.71 13.88 13.23
N LEU A 40 -2.90 14.24 12.23
CA LEU A 40 -1.62 13.63 11.84
C LEU A 40 -0.57 13.49 12.95
N PHE A 41 -0.72 14.21 14.07
CA PHE A 41 0.15 14.20 15.25
C PHE A 41 -0.52 13.54 16.46
N THR A 42 -1.55 12.70 16.23
CA THR A 42 -2.17 11.83 17.24
C THR A 42 -2.28 10.43 16.68
N VAL A 43 -2.18 9.42 17.54
CA VAL A 43 -2.32 8.01 17.13
C VAL A 43 -3.77 7.67 16.77
N SER A 44 -3.95 6.67 15.91
CA SER A 44 -5.26 6.22 15.44
C SER A 44 -6.06 5.56 16.56
N GLU A 45 -7.38 5.46 16.35
CA GLU A 45 -8.25 4.69 17.25
C GLU A 45 -7.81 3.22 17.32
N GLY A 46 -7.36 2.65 16.19
CA GLY A 46 -6.84 1.28 16.12
C GLY A 46 -5.56 1.09 16.96
N THR A 47 -4.60 2.03 16.88
CA THR A 47 -3.42 1.97 17.75
C THR A 47 -3.82 2.07 19.23
N ARG A 48 -4.78 2.94 19.57
CA ARG A 48 -5.24 3.08 20.96
C ARG A 48 -5.92 1.80 21.47
N GLU A 49 -6.67 1.12 20.63
CA GLU A 49 -7.29 -0.17 20.93
C GLU A 49 -6.22 -1.23 21.21
N ILE A 50 -5.26 -1.41 20.29
CA ILE A 50 -4.16 -2.38 20.44
C ILE A 50 -3.33 -2.11 21.70
N ILE A 51 -2.96 -0.86 21.95
CA ILE A 51 -2.21 -0.49 23.16
C ILE A 51 -3.06 -0.74 24.43
N GLY A 52 -4.37 -0.53 24.35
CA GLY A 52 -5.31 -0.76 25.46
C GLY A 52 -5.55 -2.23 25.80
N GLU A 53 -5.32 -3.13 24.84
CA GLU A 53 -5.46 -4.59 24.99
C GLU A 53 -4.20 -5.28 25.53
N LEU A 54 -3.07 -4.55 25.65
CA LEU A 54 -1.83 -5.11 26.18
C LEU A 54 -2.01 -5.63 27.61
N GLU A 55 -1.92 -6.94 27.78
CA GLU A 55 -1.98 -7.61 29.09
C GLU A 55 -0.65 -7.56 29.84
N GLU A 56 0.47 -7.54 29.10
CA GLU A 56 1.84 -7.53 29.63
C GLU A 56 2.63 -6.31 29.16
N PRO A 57 3.62 -5.83 29.95
CA PRO A 57 4.44 -4.69 29.56
C PRO A 57 5.42 -5.04 28.44
N ILE A 58 5.52 -4.16 27.45
CA ILE A 58 6.45 -4.21 26.33
C ILE A 58 7.56 -3.18 26.54
N ASN A 59 8.81 -3.56 26.26
CA ASN A 59 9.95 -2.65 26.21
C ASN A 59 10.27 -2.34 24.75
N LEU A 60 10.40 -1.06 24.41
CA LEU A 60 10.81 -0.58 23.10
C LEU A 60 12.19 0.08 23.21
N TYR A 61 13.12 -0.34 22.35
CA TYR A 61 14.48 0.15 22.26
C TYR A 61 14.67 0.84 20.91
N PHE A 62 14.61 2.17 20.91
CA PHE A 62 14.78 2.98 19.71
C PHE A 62 16.26 3.34 19.55
N PHE A 63 16.88 2.84 18.48
CA PHE A 63 18.29 3.06 18.20
C PHE A 63 18.44 4.08 17.08
N PHE A 64 19.14 5.18 17.36
CA PHE A 64 19.43 6.21 16.37
C PHE A 64 20.82 6.80 16.59
N SER A 65 21.70 6.68 15.59
CA SER A 65 23.07 7.22 15.64
C SER A 65 23.05 8.76 15.50
N ASP A 66 22.84 9.47 16.60
CA ASP A 66 22.61 10.92 16.62
C ASP A 66 23.87 11.72 16.24
N LYS A 67 25.04 11.29 16.73
CA LYS A 67 26.33 11.93 16.41
C LYS A 67 26.76 11.70 14.96
N VAL A 68 26.53 10.50 14.45
CA VAL A 68 26.94 10.08 13.10
C VAL A 68 26.07 10.75 12.03
N SER A 69 24.82 11.11 12.38
CA SER A 69 23.86 11.76 11.47
C SER A 69 23.90 13.29 11.46
N GLU A 70 24.91 13.95 12.06
CA GLU A 70 24.96 15.42 12.23
C GLU A 70 24.72 16.22 10.94
N ASP A 71 25.26 15.74 9.81
CA ASP A 71 25.14 16.39 8.50
C ASP A 71 23.88 15.97 7.72
N LEU A 72 23.08 15.03 8.24
CA LEU A 72 21.89 14.46 7.59
C LEU A 72 20.61 15.11 8.14
N THR A 73 20.40 16.40 7.86
CA THR A 73 19.30 17.19 8.44
C THR A 73 17.92 16.57 8.19
N SER A 74 17.63 16.09 6.98
CA SER A 74 16.34 15.46 6.66
C SER A 74 16.10 14.18 7.46
N LEU A 75 17.16 13.38 7.63
CA LEU A 75 17.10 12.13 8.39
C LEU A 75 16.87 12.41 9.88
N ARG A 76 17.58 13.38 10.48
CA ARG A 76 17.35 13.78 11.88
C ARG A 76 15.95 14.32 12.11
N ALA A 77 15.40 15.07 11.14
CA ALA A 77 14.02 15.53 11.21
C ALA A 77 13.03 14.35 11.22
N TYR A 78 13.29 13.30 10.45
CA TYR A 78 12.47 12.09 10.44
C TYR A 78 12.65 11.25 11.71
N ALA A 79 13.87 11.04 12.17
CA ALA A 79 14.16 10.36 13.44
C ALA A 79 13.48 11.03 14.63
N GLY A 80 13.45 12.37 14.65
CA GLY A 80 12.69 13.14 15.63
C GLY A 80 11.19 12.83 15.59
N ARG A 81 10.59 12.68 14.40
CA ARG A 81 9.17 12.28 14.25
C ARG A 81 8.92 10.86 14.74
N VAL A 82 9.82 9.92 14.43
CA VAL A 82 9.76 8.54 14.94
C VAL A 82 9.78 8.54 16.47
N GLN A 83 10.75 9.23 17.08
CA GLN A 83 10.84 9.32 18.54
C GLN A 83 9.59 9.95 19.16
N GLU A 84 9.09 11.06 18.61
CA GLU A 84 7.88 11.73 19.09
C GLU A 84 6.65 10.80 19.06
N MET A 85 6.53 9.94 18.04
CA MET A 85 5.46 8.96 17.93
C MET A 85 5.59 7.85 18.98
N LEU A 86 6.80 7.33 19.20
CA LEU A 86 7.06 6.31 20.22
C LEU A 86 6.82 6.84 21.63
N GLU A 87 7.16 8.10 21.91
CA GLU A 87 6.85 8.77 23.18
C GLU A 87 5.32 8.90 23.39
N GLU A 88 4.55 9.13 22.32
CA GLU A 88 3.09 9.15 22.38
C GLU A 88 2.52 7.76 22.69
N TYR A 89 3.11 6.69 22.14
CA TYR A 89 2.73 5.31 22.45
C TYR A 89 2.98 4.98 23.93
N GLU A 90 4.16 5.32 24.46
CA GLU A 90 4.49 5.17 25.88
C GLU A 90 3.50 5.93 26.78
N LEU A 91 3.14 7.16 26.40
CA LEU A 91 2.20 8.00 27.15
C LEU A 91 0.80 7.40 27.19
N ILE A 92 0.29 6.87 26.07
CA ILE A 92 -1.05 6.30 25.97
C ILE A 92 -1.13 4.95 26.68
N ALA A 93 -0.06 4.15 26.64
CA ALA A 93 0.00 2.83 27.26
C ALA A 93 -0.06 2.85 28.79
N GLY A 94 0.12 4.01 29.43
CA GLY A 94 -0.01 4.14 30.89
C GLY A 94 0.96 3.28 31.69
N GLY A 95 2.11 2.92 31.11
CA GLY A 95 3.14 2.07 31.70
C GLY A 95 3.25 0.65 31.14
N ASN A 96 2.34 0.24 30.24
CA ASN A 96 2.44 -1.03 29.51
C ASN A 96 3.41 -0.98 28.32
N ILE A 97 3.89 0.20 27.95
CA ILE A 97 5.00 0.38 27.02
C ILE A 97 6.07 1.20 27.74
N GLN A 98 7.33 0.79 27.62
CA GLN A 98 8.50 1.50 28.15
C GLN A 98 9.46 1.79 27.01
N LEU A 99 9.72 3.06 26.73
CA LEU A 99 10.61 3.48 25.66
C LEU A 99 12.02 3.78 26.19
N ARG A 100 13.04 3.20 25.55
CA ARG A 100 14.46 3.51 25.75
C ARG A 100 15.06 4.01 24.44
N VAL A 101 15.48 5.27 24.43
CA VAL A 101 16.21 5.86 23.31
C VAL A 101 17.71 5.63 23.50
N ILE A 102 18.37 5.08 22.48
CA ILE A 102 19.75 4.62 22.51
C ILE A 102 20.52 5.22 21.32
N ASP A 103 21.66 5.84 21.59
CA ASP A 103 22.62 6.30 20.57
C ASP A 103 23.76 5.26 20.46
N PRO A 104 23.75 4.37 19.44
CA PRO A 104 24.80 3.38 19.27
C PRO A 104 26.05 4.05 18.68
N GLU A 105 26.91 4.54 19.57
CA GLU A 105 28.19 5.13 19.19
C GLU A 105 29.15 4.04 18.68
N PRO A 106 30.04 4.34 17.69
CA PRO A 106 31.01 3.35 17.22
C PRO A 106 31.88 2.79 18.35
N PHE A 107 32.01 1.46 18.39
CA PHE A 107 32.71 0.66 19.39
C PHE A 107 32.14 0.78 20.82
N SER A 108 30.82 0.98 20.96
CA SER A 108 30.12 1.08 22.25
C SER A 108 29.34 -0.20 22.61
N GLU A 109 28.93 -0.32 23.88
CA GLU A 109 28.05 -1.43 24.31
C GLU A 109 26.66 -1.31 23.66
N GLU A 110 26.22 -0.09 23.39
CA GLU A 110 24.96 0.23 22.72
C GLU A 110 24.96 -0.20 21.24
N GLU A 111 26.10 -0.13 20.55
CA GLU A 111 26.27 -0.67 19.19
C GLU A 111 26.20 -2.20 19.19
N ASP A 112 26.86 -2.86 20.16
CA ASP A 112 26.76 -4.31 20.35
C ASP A 112 25.31 -4.74 20.68
N GLU A 113 24.57 -3.95 21.46
CA GLU A 113 23.15 -4.16 21.78
C GLU A 113 22.29 -4.08 20.51
N ALA A 114 22.48 -3.05 19.68
CA ALA A 114 21.79 -2.90 18.40
C ALA A 114 22.04 -4.08 17.46
N ALA A 115 23.30 -4.52 17.35
CA ALA A 115 23.68 -5.67 16.54
C ALA A 115 23.11 -6.99 17.08
N THR A 116 22.98 -7.13 18.40
CA THR A 116 22.41 -8.33 19.04
C THR A 116 20.92 -8.49 18.73
N PHE A 117 20.16 -7.39 18.74
CA PHE A 117 18.78 -7.38 18.28
C PHE A 117 18.65 -7.65 16.77
N GLY A 118 19.74 -7.59 16.01
CA GLY A 118 19.73 -7.81 14.55
C GLY A 118 19.36 -6.56 13.74
N LEU A 119 19.54 -5.37 14.32
CA LEU A 119 19.34 -4.11 13.58
C LEU A 119 20.38 -3.96 12.47
N GLN A 120 19.97 -3.32 11.37
CA GLN A 120 20.83 -3.09 10.22
C GLN A 120 21.54 -1.74 10.34
N SER A 121 22.85 -1.75 10.09
CA SER A 121 23.63 -0.54 9.93
C SER A 121 23.80 -0.15 8.46
N VAL A 122 23.83 1.15 8.20
CA VAL A 122 24.10 1.72 6.87
C VAL A 122 25.42 2.47 6.90
N PRO A 123 26.42 2.13 6.07
CA PRO A 123 27.67 2.88 6.02
C PRO A 123 27.43 4.24 5.37
N ILE A 124 27.72 5.33 6.09
CA ILE A 124 27.44 6.69 5.59
C ILE A 124 28.67 7.41 5.04
N ASN A 125 29.87 6.86 5.26
CA ASN A 125 31.09 7.45 4.76
C ASN A 125 32.17 6.39 4.47
N GLN A 126 33.25 6.82 3.81
CA GLN A 126 34.39 5.97 3.50
C GLN A 126 35.27 5.66 4.73
N ALA A 127 35.01 6.30 5.87
CA ALA A 127 35.71 6.02 7.13
C ALA A 127 35.17 4.75 7.81
N GLY A 128 34.02 4.24 7.35
CA GLY A 128 33.37 3.06 7.91
C GLY A 128 32.44 3.38 9.06
N ASP A 129 32.01 4.65 9.21
CA ASP A 129 31.00 4.99 10.21
C ASP A 129 29.65 4.41 9.78
N GLU A 130 29.08 3.63 10.70
CA GLU A 130 27.84 2.90 10.55
C GLU A 130 26.70 3.66 11.23
N LEU A 131 25.63 3.90 10.49
CA LEU A 131 24.42 4.56 10.95
C LEU A 131 23.37 3.50 11.29
N TYR A 132 22.93 3.48 12.54
CA TYR A 132 21.74 2.76 12.98
C TYR A 132 20.56 3.69 13.07
N PHE A 133 19.40 3.21 12.61
CA PHE A 133 18.14 3.90 12.74
C PHE A 133 16.99 2.88 12.72
N GLY A 134 16.75 2.21 13.85
CA GLY A 134 15.82 1.09 13.95
C GLY A 134 15.13 1.01 15.30
N LEU A 135 14.22 0.05 15.43
CA LEU A 135 13.47 -0.23 16.66
C LEU A 135 13.56 -1.71 16.99
N ALA A 136 13.85 -2.03 18.24
CA ALA A 136 13.63 -3.38 18.77
C ALA A 136 12.57 -3.33 19.86
N GLY A 137 11.80 -4.40 20.01
CA GLY A 137 10.85 -4.54 21.10
C GLY A 137 10.92 -5.92 21.73
N SER A 138 10.63 -5.99 23.03
CA SER A 138 10.53 -7.25 23.76
C SER A 138 9.37 -7.28 24.74
N ASN A 139 8.79 -8.47 24.94
CA ASN A 139 7.75 -8.72 25.95
C ASN A 139 8.33 -9.48 27.16
N ALA A 140 7.47 -9.86 28.13
CA ALA A 140 7.92 -10.56 29.34
C ALA A 140 8.13 -12.07 29.15
N LEU A 141 7.79 -12.62 27.98
CA LEU A 141 7.80 -14.05 27.63
C LEU A 141 8.90 -14.42 26.63
N ASP A 142 9.98 -13.64 26.57
CA ASP A 142 11.12 -13.78 25.63
C ASP A 142 10.77 -13.57 24.15
N GLY A 143 9.60 -12.98 23.85
CA GLY A 143 9.25 -12.52 22.50
C GLY A 143 10.05 -11.28 22.12
N GLU A 144 10.63 -11.29 20.92
CA GLU A 144 11.40 -10.18 20.35
C GLU A 144 10.91 -9.88 18.93
N GLU A 145 10.70 -8.61 18.62
CA GLU A 145 10.30 -8.13 17.29
C GLU A 145 11.13 -6.89 16.94
N ILE A 146 11.43 -6.71 15.65
CA ILE A 146 12.32 -5.63 15.19
C ILE A 146 11.81 -4.91 13.95
N ILE A 147 12.11 -3.62 13.87
CA ILE A 147 12.16 -2.82 12.64
C ILE A 147 13.64 -2.60 12.34
N PRO A 148 14.25 -3.33 11.38
CA PRO A 148 15.70 -3.35 11.20
C PRO A 148 16.28 -1.98 10.84
N PHE A 149 15.54 -1.19 10.05
CA PHE A 149 15.91 0.17 9.66
C PHE A 149 14.66 0.97 9.23
N PHE A 150 14.45 2.16 9.79
CA PHE A 150 13.39 3.07 9.39
C PHE A 150 13.73 3.80 8.09
N GLN A 151 12.89 3.62 7.09
CA GLN A 151 13.07 4.21 5.77
C GLN A 151 12.29 5.53 5.66
N PRO A 152 12.94 6.68 5.35
CA PRO A 152 12.25 7.96 5.24
C PRO A 152 11.16 8.01 4.16
N ASP A 153 11.31 7.24 3.09
CA ASP A 153 10.33 7.07 2.01
C ASP A 153 9.10 6.25 2.43
N ARG A 154 9.15 5.58 3.59
CA ARG A 154 8.04 4.84 4.19
C ARG A 154 7.44 5.52 5.42
N GLU A 155 7.70 6.82 5.61
CA GLU A 155 7.20 7.59 6.76
C GLU A 155 5.68 7.48 6.95
N GLU A 156 4.94 7.40 5.85
CA GLU A 156 3.48 7.24 5.88
C GLU A 156 3.01 5.93 6.55
N PHE A 157 3.84 4.88 6.54
CA PHE A 157 3.56 3.59 7.16
C PHE A 157 4.09 3.47 8.59
N LEU A 158 4.73 4.52 9.11
CA LEU A 158 5.42 4.49 10.40
C LEU A 158 4.50 4.03 11.54
N GLU A 159 3.30 4.60 11.64
CA GLU A 159 2.32 4.23 12.68
C GLU A 159 1.97 2.73 12.60
N TYR A 160 1.78 2.24 11.38
CA TYR A 160 1.45 0.84 11.11
C TYR A 160 2.61 -0.10 11.47
N GLU A 161 3.84 0.18 11.01
CA GLU A 161 5.00 -0.67 11.29
C GLU A 161 5.24 -0.83 12.79
N VAL A 162 5.16 0.27 13.56
CA VAL A 162 5.35 0.23 15.01
C VAL A 162 4.16 -0.44 15.71
N THR A 163 2.93 -0.18 15.26
CA THR A 163 1.75 -0.83 15.87
C THR A 163 1.73 -2.33 15.60
N LYS A 164 2.14 -2.77 14.41
CA LYS A 164 2.31 -4.20 14.06
C LYS A 164 3.32 -4.86 15.00
N LEU A 165 4.47 -4.23 15.22
CA LEU A 165 5.49 -4.72 16.15
C LEU A 165 4.93 -4.88 17.57
N ILE A 166 4.18 -3.88 18.07
CA ILE A 166 3.55 -3.93 19.40
C ILE A 166 2.49 -5.03 19.48
N HIS A 167 1.64 -5.15 18.46
CA HIS A 167 0.60 -6.17 18.41
C HIS A 167 1.19 -7.59 18.41
N ALA A 168 2.26 -7.81 17.65
CA ALA A 168 2.98 -9.09 17.63
C ALA A 168 3.59 -9.44 19.00
N LEU A 169 4.13 -8.45 19.71
CA LEU A 169 4.66 -8.64 21.07
C LEU A 169 3.56 -8.83 22.14
N GLY A 170 2.37 -8.28 21.92
CA GLY A 170 1.24 -8.33 22.85
C GLY A 170 0.32 -9.54 22.69
N THR A 171 0.50 -10.35 21.64
CA THR A 171 -0.39 -11.48 21.33
C THR A 171 0.35 -12.81 21.43
N ASP A 172 -0.12 -13.72 22.29
CA ASP A 172 0.55 -15.00 22.57
C ASP A 172 0.47 -16.05 21.45
N ASN A 173 -0.43 -15.92 20.47
CA ASN A 173 -0.58 -16.87 19.36
C ASN A 173 -0.92 -16.17 18.05
N ARG A 174 -0.12 -16.41 17.00
CA ARG A 174 -0.49 -16.03 15.64
C ARG A 174 -1.71 -16.86 15.20
N PRO A 175 -2.74 -16.25 14.62
CA PRO A 175 -3.92 -16.98 14.13
C PRO A 175 -3.53 -18.08 13.14
N ALA A 176 -4.21 -19.23 13.23
CA ALA A 176 -3.94 -20.40 12.40
C ALA A 176 -4.68 -20.26 11.06
N MET A 177 -3.92 -20.28 9.96
CA MET A 177 -4.47 -20.15 8.61
C MET A 177 -4.16 -21.40 7.79
N GLY A 178 -5.19 -21.99 7.18
CA GLY A 178 -5.01 -23.03 6.16
C GLY A 178 -4.95 -22.43 4.76
N ILE A 179 -4.02 -22.89 3.94
CA ILE A 179 -3.97 -22.56 2.51
C ILE A 179 -4.17 -23.85 1.73
N TYR A 180 -5.24 -23.90 0.93
CA TYR A 180 -5.46 -24.94 -0.07
C TYR A 180 -5.30 -24.33 -1.46
N SER A 181 -4.35 -24.82 -2.25
CA SER A 181 -4.03 -24.27 -3.56
C SER A 181 -3.89 -25.37 -4.61
N SER A 182 -4.54 -25.21 -5.76
CA SER A 182 -4.23 -26.05 -6.94
C SER A 182 -3.08 -25.48 -7.80
N LEU A 183 -2.57 -24.30 -7.45
CA LEU A 183 -1.43 -23.63 -8.07
C LEU A 183 -0.15 -23.83 -7.24
N SER A 184 1.00 -23.85 -7.91
CA SER A 184 2.32 -23.94 -7.26
C SER A 184 2.75 -22.59 -6.67
N VAL A 185 2.09 -22.19 -5.59
CA VAL A 185 2.35 -20.93 -4.86
C VAL A 185 3.46 -21.04 -3.82
N GLU A 186 3.86 -22.27 -3.48
CA GLU A 186 4.86 -22.56 -2.46
C GLU A 186 6.28 -22.67 -3.02
N PRO A 187 7.31 -22.42 -2.19
CA PRO A 187 8.69 -22.68 -2.56
C PRO A 187 8.88 -24.16 -2.91
N SER A 188 9.50 -24.42 -4.05
CA SER A 188 9.72 -25.78 -4.53
C SER A 188 11.08 -25.90 -5.21
N VAL A 189 11.56 -27.12 -5.37
CA VAL A 189 12.77 -27.41 -6.13
C VAL A 189 12.40 -28.31 -7.28
N ASP A 190 12.65 -27.87 -8.51
CA ASP A 190 12.44 -28.69 -9.69
C ASP A 190 13.40 -29.89 -9.63
N PRO A 191 12.89 -31.13 -9.53
CA PRO A 191 13.73 -32.32 -9.39
C PRO A 191 14.56 -32.65 -10.63
N ARG A 192 14.26 -32.05 -11.79
CA ARG A 192 14.97 -32.25 -13.06
C ARG A 192 16.09 -31.25 -13.26
N THR A 193 15.83 -29.99 -12.95
CA THR A 193 16.78 -28.89 -13.17
C THR A 193 17.55 -28.51 -11.91
N PHE A 194 17.10 -28.98 -10.74
CA PHE A 194 17.56 -28.56 -9.41
C PHE A 194 17.46 -27.04 -9.19
N GLN A 195 16.64 -26.35 -9.99
CA GLN A 195 16.38 -24.93 -9.79
C GLN A 195 15.39 -24.75 -8.65
N GLN A 196 15.67 -23.80 -7.76
CA GLN A 196 14.76 -23.40 -6.70
C GLN A 196 13.75 -22.43 -7.28
N ASN A 197 12.47 -22.72 -7.09
CA ASN A 197 11.37 -21.77 -7.23
C ASN A 197 11.11 -21.19 -5.84
N PRO A 198 11.28 -19.86 -5.63
CA PRO A 198 11.10 -19.24 -4.32
C PRO A 198 9.63 -19.21 -3.85
N GLY A 199 8.66 -19.61 -4.69
CA GLY A 199 7.24 -19.43 -4.40
C GLY A 199 6.79 -18.00 -4.67
N TRP A 200 5.52 -17.69 -4.42
CA TRP A 200 4.97 -16.34 -4.65
C TRP A 200 5.13 -15.45 -3.43
N VAL A 201 5.40 -14.16 -3.65
CA VAL A 201 5.73 -13.20 -2.58
C VAL A 201 4.57 -13.00 -1.60
N PHE A 202 3.32 -13.12 -2.05
CA PHE A 202 2.16 -12.98 -1.14
C PHE A 202 2.23 -14.01 -0.01
N ARG A 203 2.70 -15.24 -0.30
CA ARG A 203 2.77 -16.31 0.70
C ARG A 203 3.81 -16.00 1.76
N SER A 204 4.99 -15.51 1.38
CA SER A 204 6.02 -15.13 2.36
C SER A 204 5.56 -13.95 3.23
N GLN A 205 4.80 -12.99 2.67
CA GLN A 205 4.19 -11.92 3.46
C GLN A 205 3.17 -12.46 4.48
N LEU A 206 2.38 -13.47 4.13
CA LEU A 206 1.46 -14.12 5.06
C LEU A 206 2.18 -14.95 6.13
N GLU A 207 3.29 -15.60 5.81
CA GLU A 207 4.09 -16.40 6.77
C GLU A 207 4.67 -15.54 7.91
N GLU A 208 4.92 -14.25 7.65
CA GLU A 208 5.33 -13.29 8.68
C GLU A 208 4.24 -13.01 9.72
N LEU A 209 2.97 -13.12 9.32
CA LEU A 209 1.81 -12.69 10.11
C LEU A 209 1.03 -13.86 10.72
N PHE A 210 1.02 -15.03 10.07
CA PHE A 210 0.15 -16.15 10.41
C PHE A 210 0.93 -17.45 10.64
N GLN A 211 0.34 -18.35 11.42
CA GLN A 211 0.78 -19.74 11.43
C GLN A 211 0.14 -20.46 10.24
N ILE A 212 0.86 -20.53 9.12
CA ILE A 212 0.36 -21.16 7.89
C ILE A 212 0.45 -22.68 7.95
N GLN A 213 -0.66 -23.34 7.65
CA GLN A 213 -0.75 -24.76 7.35
C GLN A 213 -1.10 -24.95 5.87
N THR A 214 -0.17 -25.50 5.08
CA THR A 214 -0.51 -25.95 3.71
C THR A 214 -1.42 -27.19 3.81
N LEU A 215 -2.56 -27.14 3.12
CA LEU A 215 -3.55 -28.21 3.09
C LEU A 215 -3.43 -28.98 1.78
N GLU A 216 -3.19 -30.29 1.87
CA GLU A 216 -3.24 -31.19 0.70
C GLU A 216 -4.68 -31.66 0.42
N THR A 217 -5.52 -31.70 1.45
CA THR A 217 -6.92 -32.11 1.38
C THR A 217 -7.81 -31.15 2.14
N LEU A 218 -9.11 -31.18 1.85
CA LEU A 218 -10.11 -30.36 2.56
C LEU A 218 -10.96 -31.23 3.47
N ASP A 219 -10.33 -32.14 4.22
CA ASP A 219 -11.04 -32.95 5.20
C ASP A 219 -11.38 -32.13 6.46
N SER A 220 -12.46 -32.50 7.16
CA SER A 220 -12.91 -31.77 8.34
C SER A 220 -11.87 -31.72 9.48
N GLY A 221 -10.97 -32.71 9.54
CA GLY A 221 -9.96 -32.80 10.60
C GLY A 221 -8.88 -31.73 10.44
N GLU A 222 -8.45 -31.49 9.20
CA GLU A 222 -7.49 -30.44 8.86
C GLU A 222 -8.07 -29.03 8.97
N LEU A 223 -9.38 -28.86 8.78
CA LEU A 223 -10.03 -27.54 8.87
C LEU A 223 -10.41 -27.11 10.30
N THR A 224 -10.67 -28.06 11.20
CA THR A 224 -11.12 -27.78 12.58
C THR A 224 -10.18 -26.86 13.40
N PRO A 225 -8.83 -26.97 13.32
CA PRO A 225 -7.95 -26.11 14.11
C PRO A 225 -7.73 -24.70 13.52
N LEU A 226 -8.34 -24.38 12.37
CA LEU A 226 -8.06 -23.15 11.64
C LEU A 226 -9.05 -22.04 12.02
N ASP A 227 -8.56 -20.80 12.02
CA ASP A 227 -9.41 -19.60 12.16
C ASP A 227 -9.82 -19.04 10.78
N LEU A 228 -8.98 -19.27 9.77
CA LEU A 228 -9.10 -18.74 8.43
C LEU A 228 -8.69 -19.79 7.39
N LEU A 229 -9.51 -19.95 6.35
CA LEU A 229 -9.23 -20.79 5.20
C LEU A 229 -9.05 -19.91 3.96
N LEU A 230 -7.89 -20.03 3.32
CA LEU A 230 -7.58 -19.40 2.04
C LEU A 230 -7.60 -20.47 0.94
N LEU A 231 -8.56 -20.35 0.02
CA LEU A 231 -8.65 -21.19 -1.18
C LEU A 231 -8.06 -20.44 -2.37
N VAL A 232 -7.06 -21.03 -3.02
CA VAL A 232 -6.42 -20.49 -4.22
C VAL A 232 -6.67 -21.44 -5.39
N HIS A 233 -7.53 -21.00 -6.31
CA HIS A 233 -7.93 -21.76 -7.51
C HIS A 233 -8.37 -23.21 -7.17
N PRO A 234 -9.38 -23.42 -6.32
CA PRO A 234 -9.75 -24.77 -5.87
C PRO A 234 -10.43 -25.57 -6.99
N LYS A 235 -9.69 -26.42 -7.70
CA LYS A 235 -10.23 -27.23 -8.80
C LYS A 235 -10.84 -28.53 -8.30
N GLN A 236 -11.90 -28.97 -9.00
CA GLN A 236 -12.44 -30.33 -8.91
C GLN A 236 -12.85 -30.76 -7.48
N LEU A 237 -13.39 -29.82 -6.69
CA LEU A 237 -13.87 -30.10 -5.34
C LEU A 237 -14.97 -31.17 -5.35
N SER A 238 -14.81 -32.20 -4.51
CA SER A 238 -15.83 -33.22 -4.29
C SER A 238 -16.95 -32.71 -3.38
N ASP A 239 -18.10 -33.40 -3.36
CA ASP A 239 -19.17 -33.09 -2.41
C ASP A 239 -18.70 -33.15 -0.95
N THR A 240 -17.71 -33.99 -0.65
CA THR A 240 -17.06 -34.07 0.66
C THR A 240 -16.26 -32.80 0.98
N ASP A 241 -15.45 -32.33 0.03
CA ASP A 241 -14.63 -31.12 0.21
C ASP A 241 -15.53 -29.89 0.40
N LEU A 242 -16.56 -29.77 -0.46
CA LEU A 242 -17.56 -28.71 -0.39
C LEU A 242 -18.29 -28.75 0.96
N TYR A 243 -18.65 -29.93 1.46
CA TYR A 243 -19.29 -30.08 2.76
C TYR A 243 -18.36 -29.68 3.91
N SER A 244 -17.08 -30.04 3.87
CA SER A 244 -16.11 -29.62 4.89
C SER A 244 -15.94 -28.11 4.93
N ILE A 245 -15.84 -27.46 3.77
CA ILE A 245 -15.75 -25.99 3.65
C ILE A 245 -17.04 -25.33 4.17
N ASP A 246 -18.20 -25.85 3.79
CA ASP A 246 -19.50 -25.38 4.28
C ASP A 246 -19.56 -25.44 5.81
N GLN A 247 -19.25 -26.59 6.39
CA GLN A 247 -19.29 -26.76 7.84
C GLN A 247 -18.23 -25.94 8.56
N PHE A 248 -17.06 -25.72 7.97
CA PHE A 248 -16.07 -24.79 8.51
C PHE A 248 -16.65 -23.37 8.63
N VAL A 249 -17.28 -22.85 7.57
CA VAL A 249 -17.93 -21.53 7.57
C VAL A 249 -19.14 -21.49 8.52
N MET A 250 -19.96 -22.54 8.53
CA MET A 250 -21.14 -22.61 9.41
C MET A 250 -20.75 -22.63 10.90
N ASN A 251 -19.59 -23.18 11.24
CA ASN A 251 -19.05 -23.16 12.60
C ASN A 251 -18.33 -21.84 12.97
N GLY A 252 -18.37 -20.83 12.11
CA GLY A 252 -17.77 -19.51 12.36
C GLY A 252 -16.34 -19.34 11.82
N GLY A 253 -15.83 -20.34 11.09
CA GLY A 253 -14.60 -20.20 10.33
C GLY A 253 -14.74 -19.18 9.20
N LYS A 254 -13.63 -18.53 8.84
CA LYS A 254 -13.62 -17.42 7.88
C LYS A 254 -13.01 -17.88 6.56
N LEU A 255 -13.62 -17.53 5.44
CA LEU A 255 -13.23 -18.02 4.13
C LEU A 255 -12.81 -16.88 3.21
N ILE A 256 -11.62 -16.98 2.62
CA ILE A 256 -11.22 -16.19 1.44
C ILE A 256 -11.07 -17.18 0.30
N ALA A 257 -11.78 -16.96 -0.80
CA ALA A 257 -11.71 -17.82 -1.98
C ALA A 257 -11.37 -17.01 -3.23
N PHE A 258 -10.21 -17.33 -3.80
CA PHE A 258 -9.79 -16.89 -5.13
C PHE A 258 -10.22 -17.97 -6.13
N VAL A 259 -11.35 -17.71 -6.80
CA VAL A 259 -11.90 -18.55 -7.88
C VAL A 259 -11.60 -17.90 -9.22
N ASP A 260 -11.56 -18.69 -10.29
CA ASP A 260 -11.02 -18.18 -11.55
C ASP A 260 -11.73 -18.83 -12.75
N PRO A 261 -12.30 -18.05 -13.69
CA PRO A 261 -12.87 -18.61 -14.91
C PRO A 261 -11.79 -19.14 -15.87
N MET A 262 -10.53 -18.69 -15.76
CA MET A 262 -9.41 -19.00 -16.65
C MET A 262 -8.08 -18.61 -15.99
N ALA A 263 -7.55 -19.45 -15.09
CA ALA A 263 -6.27 -19.19 -14.44
C ALA A 263 -5.11 -19.36 -15.45
N GLU A 264 -4.41 -18.27 -15.77
CA GLU A 264 -3.27 -18.26 -16.69
C GLU A 264 -2.03 -18.91 -16.07
N MET A 265 -1.92 -18.85 -14.74
CA MET A 265 -0.83 -19.49 -13.98
C MET A 265 -1.00 -21.00 -13.85
N ASP A 266 -2.18 -21.54 -14.18
CA ASP A 266 -2.46 -22.99 -14.23
C ASP A 266 -1.93 -23.62 -15.54
N GLN A 267 -0.61 -23.63 -15.70
CA GLN A 267 0.04 -24.14 -16.90
C GLN A 267 0.36 -25.62 -16.77
N PRO A 268 -0.12 -26.49 -17.70
CA PRO A 268 0.26 -27.89 -17.71
C PRO A 268 1.74 -28.04 -18.06
N GLU A 269 2.41 -29.04 -17.47
CA GLU A 269 3.81 -29.38 -17.80
C GLU A 269 4.03 -29.64 -19.30
N ASN A 270 2.97 -30.03 -20.02
CA ASN A 270 3.02 -30.28 -21.45
C ASN A 270 1.90 -29.50 -22.18
N PRO A 271 2.23 -28.41 -22.91
CA PRO A 271 1.26 -27.55 -23.58
C PRO A 271 0.30 -28.27 -24.54
N GLY A 272 0.73 -29.40 -25.12
CA GLY A 272 -0.09 -30.21 -26.03
C GLY A 272 -1.20 -31.05 -25.37
N MET A 273 -1.31 -31.05 -24.03
CA MET A 273 -2.31 -31.78 -23.24
C MET A 273 -3.37 -30.86 -22.61
N GLN A 274 -3.37 -29.57 -22.91
CA GLN A 274 -4.30 -28.63 -22.31
C GLN A 274 -5.71 -28.83 -22.89
N MET A 275 -6.60 -29.39 -22.06
CA MET A 275 -8.01 -29.55 -22.41
C MET A 275 -8.76 -28.23 -22.11
N PRO A 276 -9.64 -27.76 -23.00
CA PRO A 276 -10.46 -26.57 -22.74
C PRO A 276 -11.27 -26.72 -21.44
N GLY A 277 -11.25 -25.70 -20.58
CA GLY A 277 -11.99 -25.66 -19.32
C GLY A 277 -11.35 -26.39 -18.13
N ASN A 278 -10.14 -26.94 -18.27
CA ASN A 278 -9.44 -27.59 -17.13
C ASN A 278 -8.68 -26.60 -16.23
N ASN A 279 -8.71 -25.31 -16.56
CA ASN A 279 -8.05 -24.22 -15.88
C ASN A 279 -9.03 -23.20 -15.27
N SER A 280 -10.28 -23.61 -15.07
CA SER A 280 -11.25 -22.86 -14.28
C SER A 280 -11.48 -23.50 -12.90
N SER A 281 -11.81 -22.70 -11.90
CA SER A 281 -12.26 -23.14 -10.58
C SER A 281 -13.43 -22.30 -10.11
N ASP A 282 -14.33 -22.88 -9.33
CA ASP A 282 -15.43 -22.18 -8.70
C ASP A 282 -15.84 -22.85 -7.39
N ILE A 283 -16.62 -22.13 -6.59
CA ILE A 283 -17.32 -22.69 -5.44
C ILE A 283 -18.83 -22.39 -5.51
N ASN A 284 -19.39 -22.30 -6.72
CA ASN A 284 -20.77 -21.87 -6.96
C ASN A 284 -21.78 -22.75 -6.20
N ARG A 285 -21.46 -24.03 -5.99
CA ARG A 285 -22.27 -24.94 -5.19
C ARG A 285 -22.47 -24.45 -3.75
N LEU A 286 -21.48 -23.76 -3.17
CA LEU A 286 -21.54 -23.15 -1.85
C LEU A 286 -22.04 -21.70 -1.93
N SER A 287 -21.40 -20.88 -2.76
CA SER A 287 -21.64 -19.43 -2.76
C SER A 287 -23.08 -19.07 -3.17
N GLN A 288 -23.76 -19.90 -3.99
CA GLN A 288 -25.16 -19.69 -4.34
C GLN A 288 -26.09 -19.77 -3.12
N ALA A 289 -25.75 -20.57 -2.10
CA ALA A 289 -26.52 -20.61 -0.85
C ALA A 289 -26.44 -19.27 -0.08
N TRP A 290 -25.41 -18.48 -0.36
CA TRP A 290 -25.15 -17.16 0.23
C TRP A 290 -25.48 -16.01 -0.73
N GLY A 291 -26.05 -16.30 -1.90
CA GLY A 291 -26.52 -15.30 -2.86
C GLY A 291 -25.47 -14.79 -3.83
N VAL A 292 -24.39 -15.53 -4.08
CA VAL A 292 -23.36 -15.15 -5.08
C VAL A 292 -23.03 -16.30 -6.02
N SER A 293 -22.86 -16.00 -7.30
CA SER A 293 -22.33 -16.96 -8.27
C SER A 293 -21.39 -16.32 -9.27
N MET A 294 -20.29 -17.00 -9.59
CA MET A 294 -19.44 -16.63 -10.71
C MET A 294 -20.03 -17.15 -12.02
N ARG A 295 -20.10 -16.29 -13.05
CA ARG A 295 -20.54 -16.67 -14.39
C ARG A 295 -19.57 -17.69 -15.01
N GLU A 296 -20.09 -18.84 -15.40
CA GLU A 296 -19.30 -19.92 -15.99
C GLU A 296 -18.71 -19.51 -17.36
N GLY A 297 -17.40 -19.65 -17.53
CA GLY A 297 -16.69 -19.41 -18.79
C GLY A 297 -16.77 -17.97 -19.30
N GLN A 298 -17.04 -17.00 -18.42
CA GLN A 298 -17.11 -15.59 -18.77
C GLN A 298 -16.03 -14.79 -18.04
N VAL A 299 -15.39 -13.89 -18.78
CA VAL A 299 -14.35 -12.98 -18.32
C VAL A 299 -14.85 -11.54 -18.47
N LEU A 300 -14.63 -10.74 -17.45
CA LEU A 300 -14.83 -9.31 -17.43
C LEU A 300 -13.82 -8.64 -18.36
N GLY A 301 -14.32 -7.92 -19.35
CA GLY A 301 -13.52 -7.03 -20.19
C GLY A 301 -13.87 -5.58 -19.90
N ASP A 302 -12.89 -4.74 -19.60
CA ASP A 302 -13.11 -3.32 -19.32
C ASP A 302 -12.14 -2.43 -20.11
N PRO A 303 -12.61 -1.72 -21.16
CA PRO A 303 -11.75 -0.88 -21.99
C PRO A 303 -11.25 0.38 -21.28
N GLU A 304 -11.94 0.85 -20.24
CA GLU A 304 -11.57 2.06 -19.51
C GLU A 304 -10.32 1.83 -18.66
N TYR A 305 -10.33 0.73 -17.90
CA TYR A 305 -9.26 0.32 -16.99
C TYR A 305 -8.30 -0.73 -17.57
N ALA A 306 -8.42 -1.06 -18.86
CA ALA A 306 -7.53 -1.99 -19.56
C ALA A 306 -6.07 -1.49 -19.55
N LEU A 307 -5.17 -2.34 -19.05
CA LEU A 307 -3.73 -2.08 -19.03
C LEU A 307 -3.11 -2.20 -20.42
N LEU A 308 -1.97 -1.52 -20.60
CA LEU A 308 -1.18 -1.58 -21.82
C LEU A 308 -0.19 -2.76 -21.76
N VAL A 309 -0.23 -3.60 -22.78
CA VAL A 309 0.71 -4.72 -22.98
C VAL A 309 1.46 -4.59 -24.29
N GLY A 310 2.55 -5.33 -24.46
CA GLY A 310 3.25 -5.39 -25.74
C GLY A 310 2.43 -6.13 -26.81
N GLY A 311 2.06 -5.44 -27.89
CA GLY A 311 1.42 -6.02 -29.06
C GLY A 311 2.38 -6.86 -29.90
N ALA A 312 1.84 -7.59 -30.89
CA ALA A 312 2.60 -8.49 -31.74
C ALA A 312 3.72 -7.80 -32.56
N ASP A 313 3.59 -6.49 -32.80
CA ASP A 313 4.58 -5.64 -33.49
C ASP A 313 5.47 -4.85 -32.51
N GLY A 314 5.36 -5.09 -31.20
CA GLY A 314 6.09 -4.42 -30.14
C GLY A 314 5.51 -3.07 -29.70
N ARG A 315 4.39 -2.63 -30.27
CA ARG A 315 3.71 -1.41 -29.83
C ARG A 315 2.81 -1.69 -28.63
N PRO A 316 2.67 -0.74 -27.67
CA PRO A 316 1.71 -0.89 -26.59
C PRO A 316 0.27 -0.95 -27.12
N VAL A 317 -0.49 -1.96 -26.71
CA VAL A 317 -1.92 -2.14 -27.02
C VAL A 317 -2.71 -2.37 -25.73
N ARG A 318 -3.97 -1.93 -25.67
CA ARG A 318 -4.85 -2.18 -24.52
C ARG A 318 -5.30 -3.64 -24.51
N HIS A 319 -5.17 -4.30 -23.38
CA HIS A 319 -5.62 -5.68 -23.19
C HIS A 319 -6.92 -5.68 -22.37
N LEU A 320 -8.06 -5.99 -22.99
CA LEU A 320 -9.36 -5.88 -22.31
C LEU A 320 -9.51 -6.78 -21.08
N GLY A 321 -8.84 -7.94 -21.06
CA GLY A 321 -8.88 -8.86 -19.92
C GLY A 321 -7.76 -8.68 -18.91
N ILE A 322 -6.94 -7.62 -19.00
CA ILE A 322 -5.97 -7.26 -17.95
C ILE A 322 -6.36 -5.87 -17.47
N VAL A 323 -6.89 -5.79 -16.26
CA VAL A 323 -7.57 -4.59 -15.74
C VAL A 323 -6.82 -4.09 -14.52
N GLY A 324 -6.52 -2.79 -14.49
CA GLY A 324 -5.99 -2.10 -13.32
C GLY A 324 -7.08 -1.29 -12.64
N PHE A 325 -7.69 -1.84 -11.60
CA PHE A 325 -8.74 -1.17 -10.82
C PHE A 325 -8.14 -0.05 -9.96
N THR A 326 -8.68 1.16 -10.08
CA THR A 326 -8.23 2.37 -9.35
C THR A 326 -9.17 2.64 -8.16
N PRO A 327 -8.94 3.65 -7.30
CA PRO A 327 -9.80 3.89 -6.14
C PRO A 327 -11.28 4.10 -6.49
N GLU A 328 -11.60 4.52 -7.72
CA GLU A 328 -12.97 4.67 -8.22
C GLU A 328 -13.72 3.32 -8.38
N ASN A 329 -12.97 2.24 -8.57
CA ASN A 329 -13.46 0.87 -8.70
C ASN A 329 -13.50 0.12 -7.37
N LEU A 330 -12.86 0.66 -6.34
CA LEU A 330 -12.64 0.02 -5.07
C LEU A 330 -13.61 0.55 -4.02
N SER A 331 -14.11 -0.32 -3.15
CA SER A 331 -15.00 0.11 -2.06
C SER A 331 -14.25 1.05 -1.11
N GLN A 332 -14.75 2.27 -1.00
CA GLN A 332 -14.24 3.28 -0.06
C GLN A 332 -14.84 3.11 1.35
N ASP A 333 -15.89 2.31 1.47
CA ASP A 333 -16.54 2.00 2.74
C ASP A 333 -15.91 0.77 3.43
N ASP A 334 -15.12 -0.03 2.70
CA ASP A 334 -14.42 -1.20 3.25
C ASP A 334 -12.95 -0.89 3.53
N VAL A 335 -12.53 -1.11 4.77
CA VAL A 335 -11.17 -0.86 5.27
C VAL A 335 -10.09 -1.64 4.50
N VAL A 336 -10.45 -2.77 3.86
CA VAL A 336 -9.54 -3.59 3.07
C VAL A 336 -9.16 -2.92 1.75
N THR A 337 -10.05 -2.13 1.17
CA THR A 337 -9.90 -1.54 -0.17
C THR A 337 -9.77 -0.03 -0.19
N ALA A 338 -10.19 0.66 0.88
CA ALA A 338 -10.32 2.12 0.91
C ALA A 338 -9.02 2.91 0.62
N ASN A 339 -7.84 2.30 0.77
CA ASN A 339 -6.55 3.01 0.63
C ASN A 339 -5.63 2.39 -0.42
N LEU A 340 -6.15 1.49 -1.26
CA LEU A 340 -5.37 0.90 -2.34
C LEU A 340 -5.42 1.82 -3.55
N GLU A 341 -4.29 2.04 -4.20
CA GLU A 341 -4.19 2.89 -5.39
C GLU A 341 -4.48 2.11 -6.66
N VAL A 342 -3.94 0.89 -6.77
CA VAL A 342 -4.17 0.06 -7.96
C VAL A 342 -4.15 -1.43 -7.64
N ILE A 343 -5.16 -2.15 -8.10
CA ILE A 343 -5.18 -3.62 -8.09
C ILE A 343 -5.20 -4.11 -9.53
N ASN A 344 -4.20 -4.89 -9.91
CA ASN A 344 -4.12 -5.48 -11.25
C ASN A 344 -4.70 -6.89 -11.24
N MET A 345 -5.64 -7.18 -12.13
CA MET A 345 -6.25 -8.49 -12.26
C MET A 345 -6.25 -8.93 -13.73
N SER A 346 -6.20 -10.24 -13.98
CA SER A 346 -6.15 -10.85 -15.30
C SER A 346 -7.29 -11.84 -15.44
N THR A 347 -7.92 -11.89 -16.62
CA THR A 347 -8.98 -12.87 -16.93
C THR A 347 -10.07 -12.96 -15.85
N VAL A 348 -10.43 -11.81 -15.27
CA VAL A 348 -11.30 -11.69 -14.11
C VAL A 348 -12.69 -12.26 -14.39
N GLY A 349 -13.22 -13.09 -13.51
CA GLY A 349 -14.60 -13.57 -13.57
C GLY A 349 -15.61 -12.50 -13.17
N ILE A 350 -16.88 -12.77 -13.49
CA ILE A 350 -17.99 -11.88 -13.16
C ILE A 350 -18.83 -12.52 -12.06
N LEU A 351 -18.97 -11.85 -10.92
CA LEU A 351 -19.79 -12.27 -9.80
C LEU A 351 -21.20 -11.65 -9.90
N ASP A 352 -22.21 -12.50 -10.05
CA ASP A 352 -23.61 -12.10 -9.93
C ASP A 352 -24.04 -12.22 -8.46
N VAL A 353 -24.72 -11.19 -7.95
CA VAL A 353 -25.19 -11.11 -6.56
C VAL A 353 -26.71 -11.10 -6.54
N ASP A 354 -27.28 -12.16 -5.99
CA ASP A 354 -28.70 -12.36 -5.76
C ASP A 354 -28.95 -12.46 -4.24
N LEU A 355 -29.27 -11.33 -3.60
CA LEU A 355 -29.35 -11.21 -2.13
C LEU A 355 -30.15 -12.34 -1.46
N ALA A 356 -29.46 -13.14 -0.66
CA ALA A 356 -30.07 -14.15 0.21
C ALA A 356 -30.59 -13.53 1.51
N ASP A 357 -31.68 -14.07 2.06
CA ASP A 357 -32.28 -13.57 3.30
C ASP A 357 -31.29 -13.57 4.47
N GLY A 358 -30.95 -12.37 4.97
CA GLY A 358 -30.08 -12.19 6.13
C GLY A 358 -28.58 -12.10 5.82
N VAL A 359 -28.17 -12.35 4.57
CA VAL A 359 -26.80 -12.14 4.09
C VAL A 359 -26.65 -10.70 3.61
N ILE A 360 -25.56 -10.06 4.01
CA ILE A 360 -25.11 -8.76 3.52
C ILE A 360 -24.02 -9.03 2.49
N ALA A 361 -24.19 -8.49 1.28
CA ALA A 361 -23.21 -8.58 0.21
C ALA A 361 -22.67 -7.18 -0.11
N GLU A 362 -21.38 -6.99 0.09
CA GLU A 362 -20.66 -5.72 -0.12
C GLU A 362 -19.64 -5.91 -1.25
N PRO A 363 -19.89 -5.34 -2.44
CA PRO A 363 -18.89 -5.36 -3.51
C PRO A 363 -17.61 -4.65 -3.07
N LEU A 364 -16.47 -5.29 -3.27
CA LEU A 364 -15.15 -4.74 -2.93
C LEU A 364 -14.45 -4.14 -4.15
N ILE A 365 -14.61 -4.78 -5.31
CA ILE A 365 -14.01 -4.38 -6.58
C ILE A 365 -15.09 -4.45 -7.67
N VAL A 366 -15.32 -3.33 -8.34
CA VAL A 366 -16.32 -3.19 -9.41
C VAL A 366 -15.72 -2.51 -10.64
N SER A 367 -16.13 -2.95 -11.83
CA SER A 367 -15.69 -2.36 -13.09
C SER A 367 -16.35 -1.02 -13.42
N SER A 368 -15.90 -0.40 -14.51
CA SER A 368 -16.63 0.71 -15.15
C SER A 368 -18.01 0.28 -15.67
N ASP A 369 -18.82 1.26 -16.04
CA ASP A 369 -20.07 1.03 -16.78
C ASP A 369 -19.85 0.70 -18.26
N GLN A 370 -18.60 0.82 -18.75
CA GLN A 370 -18.17 0.40 -20.09
C GLN A 370 -17.69 -1.05 -20.13
N ALA A 371 -17.73 -1.76 -19.00
CA ALA A 371 -17.37 -3.15 -18.94
C ALA A 371 -18.38 -4.05 -19.67
N GLY A 372 -17.89 -5.22 -20.07
CA GLY A 372 -18.64 -6.23 -20.76
C GLY A 372 -18.15 -7.63 -20.45
N SER A 373 -18.80 -8.62 -21.05
CA SER A 373 -18.50 -10.03 -20.87
C SER A 373 -17.84 -10.59 -22.12
N LEU A 374 -16.73 -11.30 -21.95
CA LEU A 374 -15.98 -12.00 -22.98
C LEU A 374 -15.96 -13.50 -22.66
N ASP A 375 -15.87 -14.34 -23.69
CA ASP A 375 -15.78 -15.78 -23.49
C ASP A 375 -14.35 -16.16 -23.06
N ALA A 376 -14.22 -16.88 -21.95
CA ALA A 376 -12.93 -17.31 -21.40
C ALA A 376 -12.09 -18.07 -22.43
N ILE A 377 -12.71 -18.85 -23.33
CA ILE A 377 -11.99 -19.63 -24.34
C ILE A 377 -11.20 -18.75 -25.32
N GLN A 378 -11.59 -17.49 -25.50
CA GLN A 378 -10.88 -16.56 -26.36
C GLN A 378 -9.47 -16.27 -25.83
N PHE A 379 -9.32 -16.20 -24.50
CA PHE A 379 -8.04 -15.93 -23.84
C PHE A 379 -7.07 -17.11 -23.96
N GLN A 380 -7.58 -18.34 -23.93
CA GLN A 380 -6.75 -19.56 -24.06
C GLN A 380 -5.98 -19.62 -25.40
N PHE A 381 -6.56 -19.04 -26.46
CA PHE A 381 -5.97 -19.07 -27.82
C PHE A 381 -5.55 -17.68 -28.31
N LEU A 382 -5.56 -16.67 -27.43
CA LEU A 382 -5.29 -15.29 -27.80
C LEU A 382 -3.83 -15.12 -28.21
N GLN A 383 -3.61 -14.64 -29.44
CA GLN A 383 -2.27 -14.29 -29.93
C GLN A 383 -2.07 -12.78 -30.05
N ASN A 384 -3.14 -12.05 -30.35
CA ASN A 384 -3.13 -10.59 -30.47
C ASN A 384 -4.23 -9.98 -29.58
N PRO A 385 -3.88 -9.15 -28.58
CA PRO A 385 -4.86 -8.51 -27.69
C PRO A 385 -5.93 -7.67 -28.40
N GLU A 386 -5.60 -7.10 -29.58
CA GLU A 386 -6.55 -6.31 -30.36
C GLU A 386 -7.77 -7.12 -30.84
N GLU A 387 -7.66 -8.45 -30.90
CA GLU A 387 -8.78 -9.33 -31.26
C GLU A 387 -9.92 -9.26 -30.23
N LEU A 388 -9.61 -8.96 -28.97
CA LEU A 388 -10.62 -8.83 -27.91
C LEU A 388 -11.54 -7.63 -28.13
N LEU A 389 -11.06 -6.56 -28.78
CA LEU A 389 -11.88 -5.40 -29.14
C LEU A 389 -12.90 -5.74 -30.24
N ALA A 390 -12.62 -6.77 -31.05
CA ALA A 390 -13.45 -7.12 -32.18
C ALA A 390 -14.73 -7.82 -31.71
N GLY A 391 -15.82 -7.06 -31.62
CA GLY A 391 -17.12 -7.58 -31.19
C GLY A 391 -17.37 -7.44 -29.69
N PHE A 392 -16.47 -6.78 -28.94
CA PHE A 392 -16.74 -6.33 -27.59
C PHE A 392 -17.92 -5.34 -27.59
N ALA A 393 -18.85 -5.55 -26.66
CA ALA A 393 -19.97 -4.65 -26.43
C ALA A 393 -20.13 -4.44 -24.92
N PRO A 394 -20.16 -3.18 -24.45
CA PRO A 394 -20.41 -2.89 -23.05
C PRO A 394 -21.82 -3.34 -22.66
N LEU A 395 -21.98 -3.84 -21.43
CA LEU A 395 -23.29 -4.19 -20.87
C LEU A 395 -24.04 -2.96 -20.35
N GLY A 396 -23.33 -1.86 -20.09
CA GLY A 396 -23.91 -0.63 -19.56
C GLY A 396 -24.18 -0.67 -18.05
N GLU A 397 -23.54 -1.60 -17.35
CA GLU A 397 -23.58 -1.76 -15.89
C GLU A 397 -22.19 -2.15 -15.38
N SER A 398 -21.88 -1.75 -14.15
CA SER A 398 -20.67 -2.20 -13.47
C SER A 398 -20.80 -3.68 -13.09
N LEU A 399 -19.73 -4.44 -13.32
CA LEU A 399 -19.60 -5.85 -13.03
C LEU A 399 -18.75 -6.03 -11.77
N ILE A 400 -19.09 -7.02 -10.95
CA ILE A 400 -18.43 -7.26 -9.65
C ILE A 400 -17.32 -8.29 -9.84
N ALA A 401 -16.09 -7.92 -9.45
CA ALA A 401 -14.91 -8.79 -9.49
C ALA A 401 -14.60 -9.41 -8.12
N ALA A 402 -14.96 -8.72 -7.03
CA ALA A 402 -14.81 -9.22 -5.67
C ALA A 402 -15.95 -8.76 -4.77
N VAL A 403 -16.39 -9.62 -3.85
CA VAL A 403 -17.50 -9.34 -2.92
C VAL A 403 -17.24 -9.95 -1.55
N ARG A 404 -17.59 -9.20 -0.50
CA ARG A 404 -17.64 -9.66 0.89
C ARG A 404 -19.07 -10.07 1.24
N LEU A 405 -19.20 -11.19 1.94
CA LEU A 405 -20.45 -11.72 2.47
C LEU A 405 -20.38 -11.80 4.00
N SER A 406 -21.36 -11.20 4.65
CA SER A 406 -21.47 -11.21 6.11
C SER A 406 -22.91 -11.40 6.61
N GLY A 407 -23.08 -11.60 7.92
CA GLY A 407 -24.40 -11.70 8.55
C GLY A 407 -24.89 -13.14 8.71
N LYS A 408 -26.17 -13.39 8.42
CA LYS A 408 -26.79 -14.72 8.63
C LYS A 408 -26.72 -15.56 7.36
N GLY A 409 -25.97 -16.66 7.39
CA GLY A 409 -25.81 -17.59 6.27
C GLY A 409 -26.51 -18.91 6.52
N LYS A 410 -26.93 -19.58 5.45
CA LYS A 410 -27.44 -20.97 5.49
C LYS A 410 -26.40 -21.91 4.89
N SER A 411 -26.41 -23.15 5.38
CA SER A 411 -25.62 -24.23 4.78
C SER A 411 -26.10 -24.52 3.36
N ALA A 412 -25.16 -24.81 2.46
CA ALA A 412 -25.42 -25.32 1.12
C ALA A 412 -25.92 -26.80 1.12
N PHE A 413 -25.91 -27.44 2.30
CA PHE A 413 -26.31 -28.82 2.53
C PHE A 413 -27.51 -28.91 3.50
N PRO A 414 -28.70 -28.40 3.12
CA PRO A 414 -29.86 -28.33 4.02
C PRO A 414 -30.39 -29.70 4.47
N ASP A 415 -30.08 -30.76 3.71
CA ASP A 415 -30.47 -32.14 4.01
C ASP A 415 -29.45 -32.87 4.91
N GLY A 416 -28.39 -32.17 5.35
CA GLY A 416 -27.28 -32.72 6.13
C GLY A 416 -26.12 -33.24 5.29
N PRO A 417 -25.19 -34.02 5.89
CA PRO A 417 -23.98 -34.47 5.21
C PRO A 417 -24.28 -35.34 3.97
N PRO A 418 -23.44 -35.25 2.92
CA PRO A 418 -23.45 -36.18 1.79
C PRO A 418 -23.42 -37.66 2.23
N GLU A 419 -24.00 -38.55 1.41
CA GLU A 419 -24.04 -39.98 1.70
C GLU A 419 -22.64 -40.56 1.96
N GLY A 420 -22.46 -41.21 3.11
CA GLY A 420 -21.20 -41.87 3.47
C GLY A 420 -20.26 -41.04 4.35
N ILE A 421 -20.65 -39.82 4.73
CA ILE A 421 -19.91 -38.97 5.66
C ILE A 421 -20.55 -39.04 7.05
N ASP A 422 -19.78 -39.47 8.06
CA ASP A 422 -20.18 -39.43 9.47
C ASP A 422 -19.69 -38.11 10.09
N ALA A 423 -20.37 -37.01 9.77
CA ALA A 423 -19.99 -35.67 10.21
C ALA A 423 -20.82 -35.23 11.41
N GLY A 424 -20.50 -35.77 12.60
CA GLY A 424 -20.92 -35.25 13.91
C GLY A 424 -22.29 -34.55 13.95
N ASP A 425 -22.31 -33.33 14.50
CA ASP A 425 -23.48 -32.46 14.51
C ASP A 425 -23.41 -31.48 13.32
N HIS A 426 -24.29 -31.68 12.32
CA HIS A 426 -24.43 -30.76 11.17
C HIS A 426 -24.99 -29.41 11.61
N VAL A 427 -24.35 -28.33 11.18
CA VAL A 427 -24.79 -26.95 11.39
C VAL A 427 -25.44 -26.44 10.10
N GLY A 428 -26.74 -26.15 10.16
CA GLY A 428 -27.54 -25.75 9.00
C GLY A 428 -27.59 -24.23 8.76
N GLU A 429 -27.21 -23.41 9.74
CA GLU A 429 -27.16 -21.94 9.63
C GLU A 429 -26.13 -21.34 10.59
N THR A 430 -25.64 -20.15 10.26
CA THR A 430 -24.74 -19.34 11.10
C THR A 430 -25.23 -17.91 11.17
N ASP A 431 -25.03 -17.26 12.32
CA ASP A 431 -25.29 -15.83 12.51
C ASP A 431 -24.05 -14.96 12.24
N ALA A 432 -22.91 -15.58 11.91
CA ALA A 432 -21.62 -14.94 11.76
C ALA A 432 -20.91 -15.38 10.46
N LEU A 433 -21.64 -15.36 9.33
CA LEU A 433 -21.05 -15.59 8.01
C LEU A 433 -19.90 -14.60 7.77
N GLN A 434 -18.75 -15.09 7.32
CA GLN A 434 -17.58 -14.29 6.95
C GLN A 434 -16.89 -14.92 5.75
N VAL A 435 -17.25 -14.45 4.56
CA VAL A 435 -16.71 -14.99 3.29
C VAL A 435 -16.31 -13.84 2.39
N VAL A 436 -15.15 -13.93 1.75
CA VAL A 436 -14.77 -13.05 0.64
C VAL A 436 -14.50 -13.88 -0.60
N LEU A 437 -15.15 -13.51 -1.70
CA LEU A 437 -15.02 -14.16 -3.00
C LEU A 437 -14.32 -13.18 -3.95
N ILE A 438 -13.26 -13.65 -4.59
CA ILE A 438 -12.50 -12.89 -5.58
C ILE A 438 -12.41 -13.74 -6.84
N ALA A 439 -12.79 -13.16 -7.98
CA ALA A 439 -12.94 -13.88 -9.24
C ALA A 439 -11.66 -13.88 -10.11
N ASP A 440 -10.49 -13.87 -9.50
CA ASP A 440 -9.20 -14.04 -10.20
C ASP A 440 -8.19 -14.61 -9.21
N SER A 441 -7.57 -15.75 -9.53
CA SER A 441 -6.50 -16.33 -8.72
C SER A 441 -5.11 -15.83 -9.12
N ASP A 442 -4.96 -15.37 -10.35
CA ASP A 442 -3.71 -14.86 -10.87
C ASP A 442 -3.33 -13.50 -10.28
N MET A 443 -4.26 -12.75 -9.69
CA MET A 443 -3.95 -11.52 -8.96
C MET A 443 -2.94 -11.72 -7.81
N LEU A 444 -2.80 -12.96 -7.32
CA LEU A 444 -1.79 -13.34 -6.31
C LEU A 444 -0.39 -13.54 -6.93
N SER A 445 -0.31 -13.75 -8.24
CA SER A 445 0.94 -13.95 -8.98
C SER A 445 1.81 -12.71 -8.96
N ASP A 446 3.10 -12.91 -8.70
CA ASP A 446 4.09 -11.83 -8.70
C ASP A 446 4.03 -10.96 -9.97
N ARG A 447 3.71 -11.57 -11.13
CA ARG A 447 3.67 -10.89 -12.45
C ARG A 447 2.77 -9.66 -12.49
N LEU A 448 1.74 -9.59 -11.66
CA LEU A 448 0.73 -8.53 -11.69
C LEU A 448 1.04 -7.38 -10.75
N TRP A 449 1.95 -7.53 -9.79
CA TRP A 449 2.11 -6.52 -8.75
C TRP A 449 3.51 -6.37 -8.16
N VAL A 450 4.42 -7.32 -8.33
CA VAL A 450 5.74 -7.23 -7.71
C VAL A 450 6.85 -7.74 -8.62
N GLN A 451 7.94 -6.98 -8.67
CA GLN A 451 9.16 -7.41 -9.35
C GLN A 451 10.20 -7.80 -8.31
N VAL A 452 10.65 -9.05 -8.37
CA VAL A 452 11.72 -9.56 -7.51
C VAL A 452 13.05 -9.50 -8.26
N GLN A 453 14.03 -8.82 -7.69
CA GLN A 453 15.40 -8.75 -8.21
C GLN A 453 16.37 -9.37 -7.22
N ASN A 454 17.29 -10.20 -7.72
CA ASN A 454 18.38 -10.74 -6.92
C ASN A 454 19.54 -9.74 -6.87
N PHE A 455 19.81 -9.20 -5.69
CA PHE A 455 20.93 -8.29 -5.43
C PHE A 455 21.85 -8.89 -4.36
N PHE A 456 23.09 -9.21 -4.73
CA PHE A 456 24.07 -9.87 -3.84
C PHE A 456 23.58 -11.13 -3.11
N GLY A 457 22.66 -11.90 -3.72
CA GLY A 457 22.10 -13.12 -3.14
C GLY A 457 20.92 -12.88 -2.20
N GLN A 458 20.47 -11.65 -2.04
CA GLN A 458 19.19 -11.30 -1.40
C GLN A 458 18.15 -10.95 -2.46
N GLN A 459 16.90 -11.32 -2.21
CA GLN A 459 15.77 -10.97 -3.04
C GLN A 459 15.20 -9.62 -2.57
N ILE A 460 15.15 -8.65 -3.47
CA ILE A 460 14.50 -7.36 -3.25
C ILE A 460 13.21 -7.37 -4.06
N ALA A 461 12.08 -7.35 -3.36
CA ALA A 461 10.75 -7.24 -3.94
C ALA A 461 10.35 -5.76 -4.04
N SER A 462 10.08 -5.27 -5.25
CA SER A 462 9.55 -3.94 -5.50
C SER A 462 8.13 -4.07 -6.02
N ALA A 463 7.15 -3.69 -5.20
CA ALA A 463 5.75 -3.65 -5.62
C ALA A 463 5.50 -2.47 -6.57
N PHE A 464 4.67 -2.68 -7.58
CA PHE A 464 4.16 -1.65 -8.49
C PHE A 464 2.62 -1.61 -8.52
N ALA A 465 1.96 -2.52 -7.79
CA ALA A 465 0.54 -2.52 -7.52
C ALA A 465 0.25 -3.08 -6.12
N ASP A 466 -0.96 -2.84 -5.62
CA ASP A 466 -1.36 -3.09 -4.23
C ASP A 466 -1.98 -4.47 -4.00
N ASN A 467 -1.80 -5.43 -4.92
CA ASN A 467 -2.39 -6.76 -4.77
C ASN A 467 -1.93 -7.47 -3.48
N GLY A 468 -0.64 -7.39 -3.13
CA GLY A 468 -0.13 -7.92 -1.86
C GLY A 468 -0.74 -7.22 -0.64
N SER A 469 -0.90 -5.89 -0.72
CA SER A 469 -1.57 -5.09 0.30
C SER A 469 -3.05 -5.48 0.47
N PHE A 470 -3.77 -5.74 -0.62
CA PHE A 470 -5.14 -6.22 -0.60
C PHE A 470 -5.28 -7.57 0.09
N VAL A 471 -4.42 -8.54 -0.24
CA VAL A 471 -4.45 -9.89 0.34
C VAL A 471 -4.13 -9.85 1.82
N THR A 472 -3.09 -9.11 2.22
CA THR A 472 -2.74 -8.93 3.62
C THR A 472 -3.86 -8.23 4.39
N ASN A 473 -4.47 -7.18 3.82
CA ASN A 473 -5.63 -6.51 4.41
C ASN A 473 -6.82 -7.46 4.64
N LEU A 474 -7.16 -8.28 3.64
CA LEU A 474 -8.27 -9.25 3.74
C LEU A 474 -8.04 -10.23 4.89
N VAL A 475 -6.84 -10.79 4.91
CA VAL A 475 -6.43 -11.77 5.90
C VAL A 475 -6.38 -11.15 7.30
N ASP A 476 -5.80 -9.96 7.46
CA ASP A 476 -5.74 -9.22 8.73
C ASP A 476 -7.15 -8.86 9.23
N ASN A 477 -8.06 -8.53 8.31
CA ASN A 477 -9.43 -8.12 8.65
C ASN A 477 -10.21 -9.30 9.18
N LEU A 478 -10.13 -10.40 8.44
CA LEU A 478 -10.82 -11.61 8.82
C LEU A 478 -10.18 -12.22 10.04
N SER A 479 -8.87 -12.18 10.26
CA SER A 479 -8.28 -12.75 11.48
C SER A 479 -8.71 -12.06 12.78
N GLY A 480 -9.35 -10.89 12.69
CA GLY A 480 -9.89 -10.16 13.84
C GLY A 480 -9.01 -8.99 14.29
N SER A 481 -7.91 -8.72 13.57
CA SER A 481 -7.04 -7.58 13.82
C SER A 481 -7.54 -6.29 13.14
N SER A 482 -8.85 -6.00 13.26
CA SER A 482 -9.47 -4.82 12.63
C SER A 482 -8.80 -3.50 13.06
N ALA A 483 -8.26 -3.47 14.28
CA ALA A 483 -7.50 -2.36 14.81
C ALA A 483 -6.22 -2.07 13.99
N LEU A 484 -5.48 -3.08 13.49
CA LEU A 484 -4.30 -2.85 12.65
C LEU A 484 -4.66 -2.25 11.28
N ILE A 485 -5.86 -2.51 10.77
CA ILE A 485 -6.28 -2.00 9.45
C ILE A 485 -6.69 -0.53 9.54
N ASN A 486 -7.38 -0.15 10.63
CA ASN A 486 -7.65 1.25 10.91
C ASN A 486 -6.34 2.06 11.01
N VAL A 487 -5.27 1.46 11.51
CA VAL A 487 -3.93 2.08 11.55
C VAL A 487 -3.34 2.21 10.15
N ARG A 488 -3.36 1.14 9.34
CA ARG A 488 -2.86 1.15 7.95
C ARG A 488 -3.58 2.17 7.08
N SER A 489 -4.90 2.27 7.21
CA SER A 489 -5.76 3.16 6.41
C SER A 489 -5.44 4.65 6.53
N ARG A 490 -4.81 5.04 7.64
CA ARG A 490 -4.55 6.44 7.94
C ARG A 490 -3.24 6.94 7.36
N GLY A 491 -2.30 6.04 7.08
CA GLY A 491 -0.98 6.36 6.53
C GLY A 491 -1.04 6.98 5.14
N GLN A 492 -1.94 6.52 4.27
CA GLN A 492 -1.94 6.85 2.85
C GLN A 492 -2.72 8.13 2.47
N TYR A 493 -2.92 9.09 3.40
CA TYR A 493 -3.50 10.39 3.05
C TYR A 493 -2.47 11.29 2.33
N SER A 494 -2.05 10.88 1.13
CA SER A 494 -1.57 11.81 0.12
C SER A 494 -2.80 12.44 -0.51
N ARG A 495 -3.23 13.60 -0.01
CA ARG A 495 -4.06 14.48 -0.85
C ARG A 495 -3.08 15.21 -1.76
N PRO A 496 -2.93 14.82 -3.04
CA PRO A 496 -2.16 15.63 -3.96
C PRO A 496 -2.77 17.02 -3.94
N PHE A 497 -1.93 18.05 -4.08
CA PHE A 497 -2.43 19.41 -4.17
C PHE A 497 -3.25 19.52 -5.46
N GLU A 498 -4.55 19.20 -5.42
CA GLU A 498 -5.44 19.16 -6.59
C GLU A 498 -5.37 20.46 -7.38
N ILE A 499 -5.28 21.59 -6.67
CA ILE A 499 -5.10 22.92 -7.28
C ILE A 499 -3.77 23.01 -8.05
N VAL A 500 -2.69 22.43 -7.53
CA VAL A 500 -1.37 22.40 -8.18
C VAL A 500 -1.37 21.41 -9.34
N GLU A 501 -2.02 20.26 -9.22
CA GLU A 501 -2.15 19.27 -10.29
C GLU A 501 -3.04 19.78 -11.43
N ASP A 502 -4.16 20.43 -11.12
CA ASP A 502 -4.98 21.13 -12.12
C ASP A 502 -4.19 22.26 -12.78
N LEU A 503 -3.41 23.04 -12.01
CA LEU A 503 -2.50 24.06 -12.57
C LEU A 503 -1.45 23.44 -13.49
N ARG A 504 -0.87 22.29 -13.12
CA ARG A 504 0.11 21.56 -13.95
C ARG A 504 -0.54 21.04 -15.22
N ARG A 505 -1.70 20.39 -15.12
CA ARG A 505 -2.44 19.85 -16.25
C ARG A 505 -2.88 20.94 -17.22
N ASP A 506 -3.38 22.06 -16.71
CA ASP A 506 -3.76 23.22 -17.51
C ASP A 506 -2.54 23.85 -18.19
N ALA A 507 -1.42 23.97 -17.48
CA ALA A 507 -0.19 24.53 -18.02
C ALA A 507 0.44 23.58 -19.06
N GLU A 508 0.49 22.28 -18.79
CA GLU A 508 0.95 21.26 -19.73
C GLU A 508 0.11 21.30 -21.02
N SER A 509 -1.21 21.36 -20.94
CA SER A 509 -2.08 21.45 -22.13
C SER A 509 -1.79 22.67 -23.02
N GLN A 510 -1.37 23.79 -22.43
CA GLN A 510 -1.05 25.02 -23.16
C GLN A 510 0.32 24.99 -23.82
N TYR A 511 1.25 24.22 -23.29
CA TYR A 511 2.65 24.23 -23.70
C TYR A 511 3.14 22.91 -24.32
N LEU A 512 2.34 21.83 -24.27
CA LEU A 512 2.67 20.50 -24.81
C LEU A 512 3.10 20.59 -26.28
N GLN A 513 2.25 21.20 -27.11
CA GLN A 513 2.49 21.31 -28.55
C GLN A 513 3.76 22.12 -28.86
N SER A 514 3.99 23.22 -28.13
CA SER A 514 5.20 24.03 -28.32
C SER A 514 6.46 23.30 -27.87
N ALA A 515 6.38 22.53 -26.78
CA ALA A 515 7.50 21.71 -26.29
C ALA A 515 7.82 20.57 -27.26
N GLU A 516 6.80 19.88 -27.79
CA GLU A 516 6.95 18.84 -28.80
C GLU A 516 7.56 19.38 -30.10
N ASP A 517 7.07 20.53 -30.58
CA ASP A 517 7.62 21.18 -31.78
C ASP A 517 9.09 21.58 -31.59
N LEU A 518 9.45 22.13 -30.43
CA LEU A 518 10.83 22.50 -30.10
C LEU A 518 11.73 21.28 -29.91
N GLN A 519 11.23 20.19 -29.32
CA GLN A 519 11.97 18.93 -29.21
C GLN A 519 12.21 18.29 -30.58
N ALA A 520 11.20 18.31 -31.46
CA ALA A 520 11.35 17.83 -32.84
C ALA A 520 12.38 18.66 -33.61
N GLN A 521 12.35 19.99 -33.47
CA GLN A 521 13.36 20.88 -34.06
C GLN A 521 14.76 20.64 -33.49
N LEU A 522 14.87 20.39 -32.18
CA LEU A 522 16.15 20.06 -31.54
C LEU A 522 16.72 18.75 -32.06
N ALA A 523 15.90 17.70 -32.15
CA ALA A 523 16.29 16.39 -32.64
C ALA A 523 16.75 16.45 -34.11
N GLU A 524 16.04 17.20 -34.94
CA GLU A 524 16.41 17.42 -36.33
C GLU A 524 17.72 18.21 -36.46
N THR A 525 17.91 19.24 -35.63
CA THR A 525 19.17 20.02 -35.58
C THR A 525 20.35 19.16 -35.14
N GLU A 526 20.15 18.27 -34.15
CA GLU A 526 21.20 17.34 -33.68
C GLU A 526 21.53 16.27 -34.73
N ARG A 527 20.54 15.78 -35.48
CA ARG A 527 20.74 14.86 -36.60
C ARG A 527 21.61 15.50 -37.70
N GLN A 528 21.29 16.72 -38.11
CA GLN A 528 22.05 17.45 -39.12
C GLN A 528 23.50 17.73 -38.68
N LEU A 529 23.70 18.04 -37.40
CA LEU A 529 25.03 18.27 -36.83
C LEU A 529 25.86 16.97 -36.79
N SER A 530 25.24 15.84 -36.42
CA SER A 530 25.87 14.52 -36.47
C SER A 530 26.21 14.08 -37.90
N GLU A 531 25.40 14.43 -38.90
CA GLU A 531 25.68 14.13 -40.30
C GLU A 531 26.92 14.87 -40.81
N ILE A 532 27.07 16.15 -40.46
CA ILE A 532 28.27 16.93 -40.79
C ILE A 532 29.52 16.38 -40.07
N GLU A 533 29.40 15.98 -38.80
CA GLU A 533 30.49 15.35 -38.04
C GLU A 533 30.90 13.98 -38.62
N SER A 534 29.93 13.19 -39.07
CA SER A 534 30.19 11.89 -39.71
C SER A 534 30.82 12.04 -41.11
N ALA A 535 30.36 13.00 -41.93
CA ALA A 535 30.94 13.30 -43.24
C ALA A 535 32.40 13.77 -43.11
N ARG A 536 32.71 14.54 -42.06
CA ARG A 536 34.09 14.93 -41.72
C ARG A 536 34.99 13.72 -41.41
N LEU A 537 34.48 12.71 -40.71
CA LEU A 537 35.20 11.49 -40.36
C LEU A 537 35.43 10.58 -41.58
N GLU A 538 34.47 10.50 -42.50
CA GLU A 538 34.57 9.68 -43.72
C GLU A 538 35.52 10.27 -44.77
N GLU A 539 35.59 11.60 -44.93
CA GLU A 539 36.46 12.26 -45.90
C GLU A 539 37.92 12.44 -45.43
N GLY A 540 38.25 12.05 -44.19
CA GLY A 540 39.61 12.13 -43.64
C GLY A 540 40.16 13.56 -43.50
N LEU A 541 39.28 14.56 -43.51
CA LEU A 541 39.62 15.98 -43.43
C LEU A 541 39.74 16.43 -41.97
N PHE A 542 40.93 16.87 -41.57
CA PHE A 542 41.17 17.41 -40.22
C PHE A 542 40.67 18.85 -40.04
N THR A 543 40.32 19.56 -41.13
CA THR A 543 39.92 20.97 -41.13
C THR A 543 38.62 21.16 -41.91
N LEU A 544 37.66 21.87 -41.32
CA LEU A 544 36.38 22.22 -41.94
C LEU A 544 36.60 23.15 -43.15
N THR A 545 35.77 23.05 -44.19
CA THR A 545 35.72 24.09 -45.22
C THR A 545 35.08 25.36 -44.63
N PRO A 546 35.38 26.56 -45.15
CA PRO A 546 34.77 27.80 -44.66
C PRO A 546 33.22 27.77 -44.69
N GLU A 547 32.64 27.06 -45.65
CA GLU A 547 31.20 26.87 -45.79
C GLU A 547 30.62 25.91 -44.73
N GLN A 548 31.39 24.88 -44.33
CA GLN A 548 31.00 23.96 -43.25
C GLN A 548 31.17 24.59 -41.87
N GLU A 549 32.18 25.44 -41.67
CA GLU A 549 32.42 26.18 -40.43
C GLU A 549 31.28 27.18 -40.17
N GLU A 550 30.85 27.93 -41.20
CA GLU A 550 29.71 28.83 -41.12
C GLU A 550 28.38 28.10 -40.85
N ALA A 551 28.17 26.93 -41.47
CA ALA A 551 26.99 26.11 -41.21
C ALA A 551 26.97 25.55 -39.77
N LEU A 552 28.13 25.11 -39.25
CA LEU A 552 28.24 24.62 -37.87
C LEU A 552 27.89 25.71 -36.86
N ASP A 553 28.40 26.92 -37.05
CA ASP A 553 28.09 28.06 -36.18
C ASP A 553 26.58 28.38 -36.19
N GLN A 554 25.95 28.36 -37.36
CA GLN A 554 24.49 28.56 -37.47
C GLN A 554 23.70 27.47 -36.74
N PHE A 555 24.11 26.20 -36.83
CA PHE A 555 23.45 25.11 -36.11
C PHE A 555 23.67 25.16 -34.59
N GLN A 556 24.85 25.61 -34.15
CA GLN A 556 25.11 25.81 -32.72
C GLN A 556 24.25 26.95 -32.15
N ASP A 557 24.11 28.05 -32.89
CA ASP A 557 23.24 29.17 -32.50
C ASP A 557 21.77 28.75 -32.47
N GLU A 558 21.32 27.99 -33.46
CA GLU A 558 19.97 27.43 -33.54
C GLU A 558 19.67 26.50 -32.36
N LYS A 559 20.60 25.58 -32.05
CA LYS A 559 20.51 24.69 -30.88
C LYS A 559 20.42 25.47 -29.56
N LEU A 560 21.21 26.53 -29.42
CA LEU A 560 21.17 27.39 -28.23
C LEU A 560 19.85 28.16 -28.13
N ARG A 561 19.29 28.63 -29.25
CA ARG A 561 17.97 29.26 -29.30
C ARG A 561 16.88 28.29 -28.86
N ILE A 562 16.80 27.11 -29.47
CA ILE A 562 15.79 26.09 -29.14
C ILE A 562 15.88 25.67 -27.68
N ARG A 563 17.10 25.45 -27.15
CA ARG A 563 17.29 25.12 -25.72
C ARG A 563 16.85 26.24 -24.79
N LYS A 564 17.05 27.50 -25.18
CA LYS A 564 16.57 28.65 -24.42
C LYS A 564 15.05 28.71 -24.41
N GLU A 565 14.41 28.52 -25.56
CA GLU A 565 12.96 28.51 -25.70
C GLU A 565 12.33 27.35 -24.90
N LEU A 566 12.91 26.15 -24.92
CA LEU A 566 12.49 25.03 -24.06
C LEU A 566 12.59 25.35 -22.56
N ARG A 567 13.66 26.05 -22.14
CA ARG A 567 13.82 26.48 -20.75
C ARG A 567 12.79 27.53 -20.37
N ASP A 568 12.51 28.47 -21.26
CA ASP A 568 11.53 29.53 -21.02
C ASP A 568 10.10 28.93 -20.94
N VAL A 569 9.76 27.95 -21.77
CA VAL A 569 8.52 27.17 -21.68
C VAL A 569 8.41 26.45 -20.32
N ARG A 570 9.48 25.78 -19.89
CA ARG A 570 9.53 25.13 -18.56
C ARG A 570 9.36 26.12 -17.41
N HIS A 571 10.04 27.25 -17.47
CA HIS A 571 9.91 28.26 -16.43
C HIS A 571 8.50 28.86 -16.37
N GLN A 572 7.84 28.97 -17.52
CA GLN A 572 6.47 29.44 -17.62
C GLN A 572 5.48 28.43 -17.01
N LEU A 573 5.72 27.12 -17.15
CA LEU A 573 4.95 26.04 -16.50
C LEU A 573 4.96 26.16 -14.96
N ASP A 574 6.10 26.52 -14.37
CA ASP A 574 6.27 26.57 -12.90
C ASP A 574 5.76 27.87 -12.24
N LYS A 575 5.55 28.93 -13.04
CA LYS A 575 5.30 30.29 -12.54
C LYS A 575 4.02 30.42 -11.71
N ASP A 576 2.96 29.73 -12.09
CA ASP A 576 1.68 29.83 -11.40
C ASP A 576 1.68 29.03 -10.09
N ILE A 577 2.46 27.95 -10.04
CA ILE A 577 2.76 27.17 -8.83
C ILE A 577 3.56 28.03 -7.83
N GLU A 578 4.59 28.74 -8.30
CA GLU A 578 5.40 29.64 -7.45
C GLU A 578 4.58 30.79 -6.84
N GLN A 579 3.62 31.35 -7.58
CA GLN A 579 2.74 32.40 -7.08
C GLN A 579 1.79 31.88 -6.00
N LEU A 580 1.17 30.72 -6.21
CA LEU A 580 0.33 30.07 -5.21
C LEU A 580 1.12 29.79 -3.92
N GLY A 581 2.32 29.22 -4.04
CA GLY A 581 3.20 28.96 -2.91
C GLY A 581 3.59 30.24 -2.15
N SER A 582 3.83 31.34 -2.87
CA SER A 582 4.17 32.64 -2.26
C SER A 582 2.99 33.25 -1.49
N LEU A 583 1.77 33.15 -2.03
CA LEU A 583 0.55 33.58 -1.38
C LEU A 583 0.32 32.80 -0.07
N LEU A 584 0.44 31.46 -0.12
CA LEU A 584 0.28 30.59 1.04
C LEU A 584 1.28 30.90 2.14
N LYS A 585 2.57 31.10 1.79
CA LYS A 585 3.61 31.54 2.74
C LYS A 585 3.24 32.86 3.41
N LEU A 586 2.80 33.85 2.62
CA LEU A 586 2.41 35.17 3.13
C LEU A 586 1.21 35.06 4.08
N MET A 587 0.23 34.22 3.73
CA MET A 587 -0.92 33.93 4.59
C MET A 587 -0.46 33.32 5.93
N ASN A 588 0.36 32.27 5.91
CA ASN A 588 0.83 31.61 7.14
C ASN A 588 1.65 32.55 8.04
N ILE A 589 2.50 33.40 7.45
CA ILE A 589 3.30 34.38 8.18
C ILE A 589 2.43 35.47 8.85
N LEU A 590 1.29 35.85 8.25
CA LEU A 590 0.42 36.91 8.79
C LEU A 590 -0.70 36.39 9.70
N VAL A 591 -1.37 35.31 9.30
CA VAL A 591 -2.60 34.83 9.94
C VAL A 591 -2.32 34.22 11.30
N MET A 592 -1.31 33.35 11.44
CA MET A 592 -1.04 32.68 12.71
C MET A 592 -0.68 33.65 13.84
N PRO A 593 0.24 34.61 13.65
CA PRO A 593 0.51 35.61 14.67
C PRO A 593 -0.74 36.42 15.04
N LEU A 594 -1.57 36.80 14.07
CA LEU A 594 -2.81 37.55 14.34
C LEU A 594 -3.81 36.74 15.15
N LEU A 595 -4.02 35.46 14.83
CA LEU A 595 -4.88 34.55 15.58
C LEU A 595 -4.39 34.38 17.02
N LEU A 596 -3.09 34.15 17.21
CA LEU A 596 -2.47 34.02 18.53
C LEU A 596 -2.62 35.31 19.35
N THR A 597 -2.40 36.46 18.71
CA THR A 597 -2.58 37.76 19.35
C THR A 597 -4.03 38.00 19.74
N GLY A 598 -4.98 37.62 18.87
CA GLY A 598 -6.41 37.68 19.12
C GLY A 598 -6.86 36.77 20.26
N LEU A 599 -6.38 35.53 20.30
CA LEU A 599 -6.64 34.58 21.38
C LEU A 599 -6.15 35.12 22.73
N LEU A 600 -4.91 35.63 22.78
CA LEU A 600 -4.33 36.22 23.99
C LEU A 600 -5.10 37.47 24.45
N LEU A 601 -5.57 38.31 23.52
CA LEU A 601 -6.44 39.45 23.81
C LEU A 601 -7.81 38.99 24.36
N GLY A 602 -8.40 37.95 23.76
CA GLY A 602 -9.66 37.36 24.22
C GLY A 602 -9.57 36.81 25.63
N ILE A 603 -8.51 36.04 25.93
CA ILE A 603 -8.22 35.53 27.28
C ILE A 603 -8.06 36.69 28.27
N ARG A 604 -7.38 37.76 27.88
CA ARG A 604 -7.19 38.95 28.73
C ARG A 604 -8.52 39.65 29.05
N VAL A 605 -9.40 39.81 28.06
CA VAL A 605 -10.72 40.44 28.25
C VAL A 605 -11.61 39.57 29.14
N LEU A 606 -11.63 38.25 28.93
CA LEU A 606 -12.40 37.30 29.75
C LEU A 606 -11.86 37.18 31.18
N GLY A 607 -10.55 37.25 31.38
CA GLY A 607 -9.91 37.28 32.70
C GLY A 607 -10.20 38.56 33.50
N LEU A 608 -10.28 39.71 32.81
CA LEU A 608 -10.70 40.98 33.41
C LEU A 608 -12.21 41.01 33.73
N ALA A 609 -13.05 40.36 32.91
CA ALA A 609 -14.49 40.26 33.18
C ALA A 609 -14.80 39.41 34.44
N ARG A 610 -14.00 38.37 34.75
CA ARG A 610 -14.17 37.58 35.97
C ARG A 610 -13.72 38.30 37.26
N THR A 611 -12.79 39.24 37.16
CA THR A 611 -12.29 40.00 38.32
C THR A 611 -13.17 41.22 38.66
N GLY A 612 -14.03 41.68 37.74
CA GLY A 612 -14.96 42.78 37.95
C GLY A 612 -16.29 42.44 38.63
N SER A 613 -16.59 41.16 38.94
CA SER A 613 -17.85 40.76 39.63
C SER A 613 -17.69 40.46 41.13
N ARG A 614 -16.51 40.72 41.70
CA ARG A 614 -16.28 40.70 43.15
C ARG A 614 -15.79 42.08 43.61
N SER A 615 -16.68 43.07 43.57
CA SER A 615 -16.56 44.31 44.34
C SER A 615 -17.92 44.72 44.86
#